data_AF-A0A2H6NL14-F1
#
_entry.id   AF-A0A2H6NL14-F1
#
_cell.length_a   1.000
_cell.length_b   1.000
_cell.length_c   1.000
_cell.angle_alpha   90.00
_cell.angle_beta   90.00
_cell.angle_gamma   90.00
#
_symmetry.space_group_name_H-M   'P 1'
#
loop_
_entity.id
_entity.type
_entity.pdbx_description
1 polymer ?
#
loop_
_entity_poly.entity_id
_entity_poly.type
_entity_poly.pdbx_seq_one_letter_code
_entity_poly.pdbx_strand_id
1 'polypeptide(L)'
;AWTDAERQLLGPCKGLVKATKAALRKLLAAMRTHGGADAAEQVAQLDALAEAAAELSPSVDELVLSLCPPVNQLALRLNAGKLASVLTRLLEITRTSHVCPPSEESWVRFLAGAVDHNLGKIKDATQGLLLGDPGPAGEGWGCAGGARPEGQP
;
A
#
# COMPACT_ATOMS: atom_id res chain seq x y z
N ALA A 1 6.33 -17.80 13.98
CA ALA A 1 6.90 -16.53 14.47
C ALA A 1 7.34 -15.70 13.27
N TRP A 2 7.33 -14.37 13.34
CA TRP A 2 7.85 -13.54 12.24
C TRP A 2 9.36 -13.75 12.05
N THR A 3 9.80 -13.70 10.79
CA THR A 3 11.20 -13.53 10.38
C THR A 3 11.64 -12.07 10.51
N ASP A 4 12.94 -11.80 10.39
CA ASP A 4 13.44 -10.41 10.44
C ASP A 4 13.00 -9.58 9.23
N ALA A 5 12.93 -10.19 8.05
CA ALA A 5 12.38 -9.56 6.85
C ALA A 5 10.91 -9.17 7.05
N GLU A 6 10.10 -10.06 7.64
CA GLU A 6 8.69 -9.79 7.96
C GLU A 6 8.56 -8.70 9.05
N ARG A 7 9.45 -8.66 10.04
CA ARG A 7 9.47 -7.61 11.07
C ARG A 7 9.72 -6.22 10.47
N GLN A 8 10.56 -6.09 9.45
CA GLN A 8 10.81 -4.81 8.78
C GLN A 8 9.55 -4.24 8.09
N LEU A 9 8.61 -5.10 7.68
CA LEU A 9 7.36 -4.69 7.04
C LEU A 9 6.34 -4.10 8.03
N LEU A 10 6.43 -4.45 9.32
CA LEU A 10 5.49 -3.99 10.35
C LEU A 10 5.48 -2.46 10.50
N GLY A 11 6.66 -1.82 10.45
CA GLY A 11 6.80 -0.38 10.62
C GLY A 11 6.03 0.41 9.54
N PRO A 12 6.35 0.22 8.25
CA PRO A 12 5.64 0.84 7.14
C PRO A 12 4.14 0.53 7.08
N CYS A 13 3.73 -0.73 7.32
CA CYS A 13 2.31 -1.10 7.34
C CYS A 13 1.55 -0.37 8.47
N LYS A 14 2.14 -0.31 9.67
CA LYS A 14 1.60 0.49 10.79
C LYS A 14 1.55 1.98 10.44
N GLY A 15 2.51 2.47 9.66
CA GLY A 15 2.53 3.83 9.14
C GLY A 15 1.32 4.13 8.25
N LEU A 16 0.99 3.25 7.30
CA LEU A 16 -0.23 3.37 6.48
C LEU A 16 -1.50 3.39 7.33
N VAL A 17 -1.66 2.45 8.25
CA VAL A 17 -2.85 2.40 9.14
C VAL A 17 -2.97 3.67 9.98
N LYS A 18 -1.85 4.21 10.46
CA LYS A 18 -1.83 5.50 11.18
C LYS A 18 -2.21 6.67 10.28
N ALA A 19 -1.73 6.70 9.04
CA ALA A 19 -2.11 7.72 8.06
C ALA A 19 -3.61 7.67 7.77
N THR A 20 -4.18 6.48 7.57
CA THR A 20 -5.63 6.27 7.41
C THR A 20 -6.42 6.85 8.59
N LYS A 21 -6.03 6.49 9.82
CA LYS A 21 -6.68 7.01 11.03
C LYS A 21 -6.56 8.53 11.15
N ALA A 22 -5.40 9.09 10.83
CA ALA A 22 -5.18 10.53 10.88
C ALA A 22 -6.04 11.26 9.84
N ALA A 23 -6.14 10.73 8.61
CA ALA A 23 -6.97 11.28 7.54
C ALA A 23 -8.44 11.30 7.94
N LEU A 24 -8.99 10.19 8.45
CA LEU A 24 -10.38 10.13 8.91
C LEU A 24 -10.66 11.14 10.03
N ARG A 25 -9.73 11.31 10.98
CA ARG A 25 -9.88 12.30 12.06
C ARG A 25 -9.84 13.73 11.55
N LYS A 26 -8.95 14.03 10.62
CA LYS A 26 -8.82 15.36 10.00
C LYS A 26 -10.02 15.69 9.14
N LEU A 27 -10.45 14.75 8.30
CA LEU A 27 -11.67 14.85 7.49
C LEU A 27 -12.88 15.13 8.38
N LEU A 28 -13.08 14.36 9.46
CA LEU A 28 -14.20 14.58 10.37
C LEU A 28 -14.17 15.98 11.02
N ALA A 29 -12.99 16.49 11.38
CA ALA A 29 -12.85 17.82 11.95
C ALA A 29 -13.16 18.92 10.91
N ALA A 30 -12.67 18.75 9.67
CA ALA A 30 -12.94 19.64 8.57
C ALA A 30 -14.42 19.65 8.21
N MET A 31 -15.07 18.49 8.13
CA MET A 31 -16.52 18.36 7.87
C MET A 31 -17.36 19.06 8.93
N ARG A 32 -16.97 19.00 10.21
CA ARG A 32 -17.68 19.70 11.29
C ARG A 32 -17.56 21.22 11.21
N THR A 33 -16.47 21.71 10.63
CA THR A 33 -16.17 23.15 10.57
C THR A 33 -16.65 23.78 9.26
N HIS A 34 -16.58 23.03 8.16
CA HIS A 34 -16.75 23.53 6.79
C HIS A 34 -17.78 22.76 5.97
N GLY A 35 -18.29 21.63 6.47
CA GLY A 35 -19.31 20.86 5.78
C GLY A 35 -20.63 21.61 5.70
N GLY A 36 -21.19 21.67 4.50
CA GLY A 36 -22.51 22.23 4.21
C GLY A 36 -23.40 21.19 3.53
N ALA A 37 -24.71 21.36 3.67
CA ALA A 37 -25.71 20.53 2.99
C ALA A 37 -26.83 21.39 2.38
N ASP A 38 -26.55 22.67 2.13
CA ASP A 38 -27.52 23.65 1.67
C ASP A 38 -27.73 23.58 0.15
N ALA A 39 -26.75 23.03 -0.58
CA ALA A 39 -26.80 22.83 -2.02
C ALA A 39 -26.62 21.35 -2.39
N ALA A 40 -27.29 20.91 -3.46
CA ALA A 40 -27.19 19.54 -3.97
C ALA A 40 -25.75 19.13 -4.29
N GLU A 41 -24.92 20.07 -4.76
CA GLU A 41 -23.49 19.83 -5.00
C GLU A 41 -22.72 19.52 -3.71
N GLN A 42 -23.02 20.22 -2.61
CA GLN A 42 -22.38 19.95 -1.33
C GLN A 42 -22.77 18.57 -0.79
N VAL A 43 -24.06 18.21 -0.90
CA VAL A 43 -24.55 16.87 -0.54
C VAL A 43 -23.82 15.79 -1.34
N ALA A 44 -23.73 15.93 -2.67
CA ALA A 44 -23.02 14.99 -3.52
C ALA A 44 -21.52 14.86 -3.16
N GLN A 45 -20.87 15.95 -2.75
CA GLN A 45 -19.48 15.92 -2.28
C GLN A 45 -19.34 15.18 -0.93
N LEU A 46 -20.30 15.34 -0.01
CA LEU A 46 -20.33 14.58 1.25
C LEU A 46 -20.57 13.10 1.02
N ASP A 47 -21.45 12.75 0.07
CA ASP A 47 -21.71 11.36 -0.31
C ASP A 47 -20.46 10.69 -0.90
N ALA A 48 -19.74 11.38 -1.79
CA ALA A 48 -18.48 10.89 -2.36
C ALA A 48 -17.40 10.67 -1.28
N LEU A 49 -17.34 11.54 -0.27
CA LEU A 49 -16.45 11.37 0.89
C LEU A 49 -16.84 10.15 1.73
N ALA A 50 -18.14 9.96 1.97
CA ALA A 50 -18.66 8.83 2.74
C ALA A 50 -18.39 7.49 2.02
N GLU A 51 -18.61 7.43 0.71
CA GLU A 51 -18.31 6.26 -0.12
C GLU A 51 -16.83 5.89 -0.04
N ALA A 52 -15.94 6.86 -0.30
CA ALA A 52 -14.50 6.61 -0.23
C ALA A 52 -14.02 6.24 1.19
N ALA A 53 -14.63 6.82 2.24
CA ALA A 53 -14.30 6.50 3.63
C ALA A 53 -14.74 5.07 4.01
N ALA A 54 -15.86 4.58 3.47
CA ALA A 54 -16.37 3.23 3.73
C ALA A 54 -15.42 2.13 3.22
N GLU A 55 -14.68 2.40 2.14
CA GLU A 55 -13.69 1.47 1.57
C GLU A 55 -12.42 1.32 2.44
N LEU A 56 -12.15 2.24 3.37
CA LEU A 56 -10.92 2.24 4.16
C LEU A 56 -10.89 1.13 5.21
N SER A 57 -11.98 0.88 5.94
CA SER A 57 -11.98 -0.15 6.99
C SER A 57 -11.70 -1.54 6.45
N PRO A 58 -12.40 -2.02 5.38
CA PRO A 58 -12.09 -3.32 4.80
C PRO A 58 -10.65 -3.40 4.26
N SER A 59 -10.14 -2.32 3.67
CA SER A 59 -8.76 -2.28 3.14
C SER A 59 -7.71 -2.33 4.26
N VAL A 60 -7.98 -1.70 5.41
CA VAL A 60 -7.13 -1.82 6.62
C VAL A 60 -7.17 -3.25 7.15
N ASP A 61 -8.36 -3.86 7.23
CA ASP A 61 -8.52 -5.23 7.73
C ASP A 61 -7.78 -6.23 6.84
N GLU A 62 -7.91 -6.11 5.51
CA GLU A 62 -7.16 -6.93 4.55
C GLU A 62 -5.64 -6.79 4.69
N LEU A 63 -5.13 -5.57 4.91
CA LEU A 63 -3.71 -5.34 5.17
C LEU A 63 -3.27 -5.99 6.48
N VAL A 64 -4.03 -5.80 7.56
CA VAL A 64 -3.71 -6.35 8.88
C VAL A 64 -3.73 -7.88 8.86
N LEU A 65 -4.73 -8.49 8.22
CA LEU A 65 -4.82 -9.94 8.07
C LEU A 65 -3.65 -10.51 7.26
N SER A 66 -3.16 -9.78 6.26
CA SER A 66 -1.98 -10.20 5.48
C SER A 66 -0.65 -10.15 6.25
N LEU A 67 -0.62 -9.55 7.45
CA LEU A 67 0.54 -9.58 8.36
C LEU A 67 0.57 -10.81 9.27
N CYS A 68 -0.49 -11.63 9.29
CA CYS A 68 -0.53 -12.85 10.08
C CYS A 68 0.47 -13.89 9.53
N PRO A 69 1.36 -14.47 10.37
CA PRO A 69 2.28 -15.51 9.91
C PRO A 69 1.57 -16.80 9.44
N PRO A 70 2.13 -17.50 8.43
CA PRO A 70 3.25 -17.09 7.58
C PRO A 70 2.86 -15.95 6.63
N VAL A 71 3.70 -14.90 6.52
CA VAL A 71 3.33 -13.70 5.77
C VAL A 71 3.52 -13.93 4.27
N ASN A 72 2.43 -13.88 3.52
CA ASN A 72 2.49 -13.80 2.07
C ASN A 72 2.83 -12.35 1.66
N GLN A 73 4.12 -12.10 1.40
CA GLN A 73 4.60 -10.75 1.10
C GLN A 73 4.00 -10.14 -0.19
N LEU A 74 3.61 -10.98 -1.18
CA LEU A 74 2.93 -10.49 -2.38
C LEU A 74 1.52 -10.02 -2.04
N ALA A 75 0.76 -10.81 -1.28
CA ALA A 75 -0.57 -10.42 -0.82
C ALA A 75 -0.50 -9.14 0.05
N LEU A 76 0.47 -9.06 0.96
CA LEU A 76 0.72 -7.85 1.76
C LEU A 76 0.98 -6.63 0.87
N ARG A 77 1.84 -6.76 -0.14
CA ARG A 77 2.16 -5.68 -1.08
C ARG A 77 0.92 -5.20 -1.83
N LEU A 78 0.09 -6.13 -2.31
CA LEU A 78 -1.15 -5.81 -3.03
C LEU A 78 -2.17 -5.12 -2.10
N ASN A 79 -2.36 -5.64 -0.89
CA ASN A 79 -3.29 -5.06 0.09
C ASN A 79 -2.83 -3.68 0.57
N ALA A 80 -1.52 -3.49 0.77
CA ALA A 80 -0.94 -2.18 1.08
C ALA A 80 -1.15 -1.18 -0.07
N GLY A 81 -0.98 -1.64 -1.32
CA GLY A 81 -1.26 -0.84 -2.51
C GLY A 81 -2.73 -0.44 -2.63
N LYS A 82 -3.65 -1.36 -2.35
CA LYS A 82 -5.10 -1.09 -2.30
C LYS A 82 -5.42 -0.04 -1.25
N LEU A 83 -4.98 -0.22 0.00
CA LEU A 83 -5.22 0.75 1.07
C LEU A 83 -4.66 2.13 0.71
N ALA A 84 -3.44 2.19 0.18
CA ALA A 84 -2.84 3.44 -0.27
C ALA A 84 -3.68 4.12 -1.37
N SER A 85 -4.16 3.36 -2.36
CA SER A 85 -5.00 3.90 -3.44
C SER A 85 -6.32 4.45 -2.91
N VAL A 86 -7.00 3.73 -2.03
CA VAL A 86 -8.27 4.19 -1.42
C VAL A 86 -8.03 5.44 -0.59
N LEU A 87 -6.96 5.48 0.20
CA LEU A 87 -6.62 6.64 1.03
C LEU A 87 -6.23 7.86 0.18
N THR A 88 -5.46 7.68 -0.89
CA THR A 88 -5.15 8.76 -1.83
C THR A 88 -6.41 9.28 -2.51
N ARG A 89 -7.35 8.41 -2.92
CA ARG A 89 -8.67 8.81 -3.44
C ARG A 89 -9.45 9.65 -2.43
N LEU A 90 -9.53 9.22 -1.17
CA LEU A 90 -10.21 10.00 -0.11
C LEU A 90 -9.59 11.39 0.05
N LEU A 91 -8.25 11.47 0.11
CA LEU A 91 -7.54 12.74 0.27
C LEU A 91 -7.76 13.68 -0.91
N GLU A 92 -7.81 13.15 -2.13
CA GLU A 92 -8.08 13.95 -3.33
C GLU A 92 -9.52 14.46 -3.40
N ILE A 93 -10.51 13.61 -3.07
CA ILE A 93 -11.91 14.04 -2.94
C ILE A 93 -12.02 15.11 -1.86
N THR A 94 -11.35 14.93 -0.72
CA THR A 94 -11.32 15.93 0.36
C THR A 94 -10.78 17.25 -0.16
N ARG A 95 -9.62 17.23 -0.82
CA ARG A 95 -8.91 18.41 -1.35
C ARG A 95 -9.77 19.23 -2.32
N THR A 96 -10.58 18.55 -3.12
CA THR A 96 -11.41 19.16 -4.18
C THR A 96 -12.82 19.52 -3.71
N SER A 97 -13.23 19.06 -2.52
CA SER A 97 -14.53 19.36 -1.94
C SER A 97 -14.57 20.69 -1.20
N HIS A 98 -15.79 21.19 -0.95
CA HIS A 98 -16.04 22.36 -0.11
C HIS A 98 -15.57 22.20 1.35
N VAL A 99 -15.33 20.97 1.81
CA VAL A 99 -14.87 20.67 3.17
C VAL A 99 -13.40 21.08 3.38
N CYS A 100 -12.62 21.27 2.31
CA CYS A 100 -11.21 21.62 2.37
C CYS A 100 -10.92 23.03 1.83
N PRO A 101 -11.22 24.10 2.60
CA PRO A 101 -10.71 25.43 2.26
C PRO A 101 -9.16 25.46 2.32
N PRO A 102 -8.51 26.52 1.79
CA PRO A 102 -7.04 26.61 1.76
C PRO A 102 -6.33 26.40 3.11
N SER A 103 -6.99 26.69 4.23
CA SER A 103 -6.46 26.42 5.58
C SER A 103 -6.26 24.93 5.89
N GLU A 104 -7.05 24.06 5.28
CA GLU A 104 -7.01 22.61 5.49
C GLU A 104 -6.03 21.90 4.54
N GLU A 105 -5.63 22.52 3.44
CA GLU A 105 -4.87 21.83 2.37
C GLU A 105 -3.50 21.30 2.83
N SER A 106 -2.89 21.93 3.84
CA SER A 106 -1.56 21.56 4.36
C SER A 106 -1.51 20.14 4.93
N TRP A 107 -2.52 19.73 5.70
CA TRP A 107 -2.54 18.39 6.29
C TRP A 107 -2.89 17.33 5.25
N VAL A 108 -3.69 17.68 4.23
CA VAL A 108 -4.04 16.78 3.12
C VAL A 108 -2.76 16.39 2.38
N ARG A 109 -1.94 17.38 1.99
CA ARG A 109 -0.64 17.15 1.33
C ARG A 109 0.32 16.36 2.21
N PHE A 110 0.40 16.69 3.50
CA PHE A 110 1.24 15.95 4.44
C PHE A 110 0.86 14.47 4.52
N LEU A 111 -0.44 14.17 4.62
CA LEU A 111 -0.91 12.79 4.68
C LEU A 111 -0.71 12.06 3.37
N ALA A 112 -0.90 12.71 2.21
CA ALA A 112 -0.59 12.11 0.91
C ALA A 112 0.90 11.70 0.83
N GLY A 113 1.81 12.59 1.22
CA GLY A 113 3.25 12.26 1.29
C GLY A 113 3.56 11.13 2.28
N ALA A 114 2.83 11.04 3.40
CA ALA A 114 2.98 9.93 4.34
C ALA A 114 2.50 8.59 3.74
N VAL A 115 1.47 8.58 2.91
CA VAL A 115 1.02 7.39 2.17
C VAL A 115 2.11 6.93 1.21
N ASP A 116 2.60 7.83 0.36
CA ASP A 116 3.64 7.52 -0.63
C ASP A 116 4.91 6.99 0.02
N HIS A 117 5.35 7.62 1.11
CA HIS A 117 6.53 7.20 1.86
C HIS A 117 6.41 5.78 2.43
N ASN A 118 5.28 5.47 3.09
CA ASN A 118 5.10 4.14 3.68
C ASN A 118 4.89 3.07 2.61
N LEU A 119 4.14 3.37 1.54
CA LEU A 119 3.99 2.46 0.42
C LEU A 119 5.33 2.22 -0.29
N GLY A 120 6.15 3.25 -0.47
CA GLY A 120 7.50 3.14 -1.02
C GLY A 120 8.35 2.15 -0.22
N LYS A 121 8.41 2.31 1.11
CA LYS A 121 9.13 1.37 1.98
C LYS A 121 8.64 -0.07 1.88
N ILE A 122 7.33 -0.29 1.79
CA ILE A 122 6.77 -1.64 1.58
C ILE A 122 7.21 -2.18 0.22
N LYS A 123 7.20 -1.33 -0.82
CA LYS A 123 7.59 -1.72 -2.16
C LYS A 123 9.07 -2.12 -2.24
N ASP A 124 9.94 -1.36 -1.59
CA ASP A 124 11.38 -1.62 -1.55
C ASP A 124 11.67 -2.92 -0.77
N ALA A 125 11.05 -3.09 0.40
CA ALA A 125 11.22 -4.29 1.23
C ALA A 125 10.67 -5.57 0.59
N THR A 126 9.82 -5.47 -0.43
CA THR A 126 9.23 -6.60 -1.16
C THR A 126 9.72 -6.71 -2.60
N GLN A 127 10.72 -5.92 -3.00
CA GLN A 127 11.20 -5.85 -4.39
C GLN A 127 11.77 -7.18 -4.91
N GLY A 128 12.40 -7.97 -4.04
CA GLY A 128 12.96 -9.28 -4.38
C GLY A 128 11.93 -10.29 -4.90
N LEU A 129 10.64 -10.11 -4.59
CA LEU A 129 9.55 -10.96 -5.11
C LEU A 129 9.28 -10.74 -6.60
N LEU A 130 9.56 -9.54 -7.12
CA LEU A 130 9.26 -9.17 -8.49
C LEU A 130 10.40 -9.47 -9.46
N LEU A 131 11.63 -9.52 -8.94
CA LEU A 131 12.83 -9.69 -9.76
C LEU A 131 13.15 -11.14 -10.10
N GLY A 132 12.44 -12.13 -9.52
CA GLY A 132 12.66 -13.54 -9.77
C GLY A 132 14.11 -13.92 -9.53
N ASP A 133 14.46 -14.26 -8.29
CA ASP A 133 15.85 -14.53 -7.90
C ASP A 133 16.51 -15.49 -8.91
N PRO A 134 17.53 -15.06 -9.70
CA PRO A 134 18.36 -15.99 -10.40
C PRO A 134 19.14 -16.70 -9.32
N GLY A 135 18.63 -17.88 -8.91
CA GLY A 135 19.23 -18.68 -7.84
C GLY A 135 20.74 -18.79 -8.01
N PRO A 136 21.49 -18.95 -6.91
CA PRO A 136 22.94 -18.97 -6.97
C PRO A 136 23.35 -20.02 -8.00
N ALA A 137 24.19 -19.61 -8.95
CA ALA A 137 24.76 -20.49 -9.96
C ALA A 137 25.59 -21.58 -9.27
N GLY A 138 24.88 -22.62 -8.81
CA GLY A 138 25.42 -23.82 -8.22
C GLY A 138 25.94 -24.69 -9.33
N GLU A 139 27.26 -24.83 -9.30
CA GLU A 139 28.08 -25.89 -9.87
C GLU A 139 27.34 -27.17 -10.30
N GLY A 140 27.68 -27.63 -11.52
CA GLY A 140 27.75 -29.05 -11.83
C GLY A 140 26.57 -29.62 -12.61
N TRP A 141 26.65 -29.55 -13.94
CA TRP A 141 26.25 -30.68 -14.80
C TRP A 141 27.44 -31.06 -15.68
N GLY A 142 28.10 -32.15 -15.28
CA GLY A 142 29.10 -32.82 -16.10
C GLY A 142 28.44 -33.46 -17.31
N CYS A 143 28.93 -33.15 -18.50
CA CYS A 143 28.63 -33.93 -19.69
C CYS A 143 29.46 -35.22 -19.65
N ALA A 144 28.83 -36.31 -19.19
CA ALA A 144 29.29 -37.66 -19.42
C ALA A 144 28.39 -38.34 -20.45
N GLY A 145 28.99 -38.88 -21.51
CA GLY A 145 28.39 -39.96 -22.30
C GLY A 145 28.32 -39.75 -23.81
N GLY A 146 29.17 -40.46 -24.56
CA GLY A 146 29.01 -40.69 -26.00
C GLY A 146 30.27 -41.29 -26.65
N ALA A 147 30.27 -42.59 -26.92
CA ALA A 147 31.43 -43.44 -27.23
C ALA A 147 31.94 -43.43 -28.70
N ARG A 148 33.27 -43.69 -28.84
CA ARG A 148 34.14 -44.49 -29.79
C ARG A 148 33.57 -45.01 -31.16
N PRO A 149 34.37 -45.54 -32.14
CA PRO A 149 35.81 -45.90 -32.14
C PRO A 149 36.69 -45.67 -33.43
N GLU A 150 37.99 -45.94 -33.25
CA GLU A 150 39.02 -46.54 -34.14
C GLU A 150 39.41 -45.98 -35.53
N GLY A 151 40.73 -45.90 -35.75
CA GLY A 151 41.36 -45.71 -37.06
C GLY A 151 42.85 -45.37 -36.97
N GLN A 152 43.70 -46.41 -36.79
CA GLN A 152 45.17 -46.42 -36.95
C GLN A 152 45.57 -46.33 -38.45
N PRO A 153 46.86 -46.18 -38.86
CA PRO A 153 48.09 -46.75 -38.27
C PRO A 153 49.08 -45.73 -37.67
#